data_AF-A0A969GKM7-F1
#
_entry.id   AF-A0A969GKM7-F1
#
_cell.length_a   1.000
_cell.length_b   1.000
_cell.length_c   1.000
_cell.angle_alpha   90.00
_cell.angle_beta   90.00
_cell.angle_gamma   90.00
#
_symmetry.space_group_name_H-M   'P 1'
#
loop_
_entity.id
_entity.type
_entity.pdbx_description
1 polymer ?
#
loop_
_entity_poly.entity_id
_entity_poly.type
_entity_poly.pdbx_seq_one_letter_code
_entity_poly.pdbx_strand_id
1 'polypeptide(L)'
;GFSLEGGFASNGYAEHSPDGYSMVAGLVAEVVLTFMFLTIILGATDERAPAGFAPIAIGLGLTLIHAALAPSGQPIWLEMARRSAQALANLESAGRTMPDILTKDALHNAMVTHAAFGGSTNLLLHIPAIAHAAGLRRPEVADWARINRATPRLVDVLPNGPVGHPTVRVFMAGGVPEVMLHLRNLDLLRLDALTVHGRPLGEMLEIWEKSERRKRLRERLFQEDGIDPDDVIMAPAVAARAA
;
A
#
# COMPACT_ATOMS: atom_id res chain seq x y z
N GLY A 1 15.84 -19.03 24.64
CA GLY A 1 14.52 -18.54 25.09
C GLY A 1 14.73 -17.19 25.73
N PHE A 2 13.97 -16.18 25.32
CA PHE A 2 14.11 -14.81 25.84
C PHE A 2 13.40 -14.69 27.19
N SER A 3 14.14 -14.27 28.22
CA SER A 3 13.63 -13.97 29.57
C SER A 3 13.18 -12.51 29.62
N LEU A 4 12.02 -12.25 30.25
CA LEU A 4 11.44 -10.92 30.44
C LEU A 4 12.17 -10.08 31.52
N GLU A 5 13.12 -10.66 32.26
CA GLU A 5 13.92 -9.94 33.27
C GLU A 5 15.06 -9.10 32.67
N GLY A 6 15.28 -9.17 31.35
CA GLY A 6 16.42 -8.56 30.65
C GLY A 6 16.17 -7.22 29.93
N GLY A 7 15.23 -6.38 30.39
CA GLY A 7 15.14 -4.99 29.89
C GLY A 7 14.36 -4.78 28.59
N PHE A 8 13.17 -5.34 28.46
CA PHE A 8 12.22 -4.86 27.45
C PHE A 8 11.79 -3.44 27.84
N ALA A 9 12.17 -2.44 27.05
CA ALA A 9 12.10 -0.99 27.32
C ALA A 9 13.22 -0.41 28.20
N SER A 10 14.41 -1.01 28.21
CA SER A 10 15.59 -0.34 28.73
C SER A 10 16.07 0.74 27.73
N ASN A 11 16.47 1.91 28.22
CA ASN A 11 17.14 2.91 27.40
C ASN A 11 18.49 2.31 26.98
N GLY A 12 18.70 2.06 25.69
CA GLY A 12 19.80 1.23 25.14
C GLY A 12 21.23 1.73 25.35
N TYR A 13 21.48 2.55 26.37
CA TYR A 13 22.76 3.12 26.78
C TYR A 13 23.00 2.94 28.29
N ALA A 14 24.24 3.13 28.74
CA ALA A 14 24.71 2.94 30.12
C ALA A 14 24.46 1.52 30.67
N GLU A 15 24.13 1.39 31.96
CA GLU A 15 23.93 0.12 32.69
C GLU A 15 22.83 -0.78 32.09
N HIS A 16 22.06 -0.24 31.15
CA HIS A 16 20.91 -0.85 30.50
C HIS A 16 21.16 -1.24 29.04
N SER A 17 22.41 -1.10 28.58
CA SER A 17 22.86 -1.47 27.24
C SER A 17 23.46 -2.88 27.20
N PRO A 18 23.03 -3.78 26.29
CA PRO A 18 23.56 -5.15 26.19
C PRO A 18 25.08 -5.24 26.04
N ASP A 19 25.70 -4.26 25.38
CA ASP A 19 27.14 -4.19 25.12
C ASP A 19 27.82 -2.97 25.81
N GLY A 20 27.14 -2.29 26.75
CA GLY A 20 27.71 -1.18 27.52
C GLY A 20 27.89 0.13 26.75
N TYR A 21 27.05 0.44 25.76
CA TYR A 21 27.13 1.68 24.98
C TYR A 21 26.95 2.92 25.87
N SER A 22 27.76 3.97 25.66
CA SER A 22 27.66 5.21 26.45
C SER A 22 26.38 5.99 26.13
N MET A 23 25.95 6.87 27.04
CA MET A 23 24.83 7.80 26.80
C MET A 23 25.05 8.66 25.54
N VAL A 24 26.32 9.02 25.28
CA VAL A 24 26.72 9.75 24.07
C VAL A 24 26.51 8.89 22.82
N ALA A 25 26.82 7.59 22.86
CA ALA A 25 26.56 6.68 21.76
C ALA A 25 25.05 6.52 21.48
N GLY A 26 24.23 6.43 22.53
CA GLY A 26 22.76 6.43 22.42
C GLY A 26 22.23 7.71 21.78
N LEU A 27 22.71 8.87 22.20
CA LEU A 27 22.34 10.17 21.64
C LEU A 27 22.76 10.30 20.16
N VAL A 28 23.97 9.86 19.81
CA VAL A 28 24.46 9.86 18.43
C VAL A 28 23.60 8.94 17.55
N ALA A 29 23.28 7.73 18.03
CA ALA A 29 22.41 6.81 17.32
C ALA A 29 21.00 7.41 17.14
N GLU A 30 20.45 8.04 18.16
CA GLU A 30 19.13 8.68 18.07
C GLU A 30 19.11 9.83 17.06
N VAL A 31 20.13 10.70 17.06
CA VAL A 31 20.23 11.79 16.08
C VAL A 31 20.39 11.25 14.65
N VAL A 32 21.26 10.25 14.45
CA VAL A 32 21.51 9.67 13.12
C VAL A 32 20.31 8.90 12.60
N LEU A 33 19.70 8.03 13.42
CA LEU A 33 18.53 7.24 13.03
C LEU A 33 17.30 8.13 12.85
N THR A 34 17.11 9.15 13.69
CA THR A 34 16.03 10.13 13.52
C THR A 34 16.25 10.98 12.27
N PHE A 35 17.49 11.42 11.99
CA PHE A 35 17.81 12.13 10.76
C PHE A 35 17.57 11.27 9.52
N MET A 36 18.01 10.01 9.55
CA MET A 36 17.76 9.05 8.47
C MET A 36 16.26 8.77 8.30
N PHE A 37 15.53 8.59 9.41
CA PHE A 37 14.09 8.39 9.41
C PHE A 37 13.34 9.61 8.88
N LEU A 38 13.70 10.81 9.31
CA LEU A 38 13.16 12.07 8.78
C LEU A 38 13.54 12.27 7.31
N THR A 39 14.75 11.90 6.89
CA THR A 39 15.17 11.94 5.48
C THR A 39 14.37 10.95 4.63
N ILE A 40 14.06 9.77 5.18
CA ILE A 40 13.20 8.76 4.55
C ILE A 40 11.76 9.26 4.49
N ILE A 41 11.22 9.87 5.55
CA ILE A 41 9.88 10.45 5.55
C ILE A 41 9.81 11.59 4.54
N LEU A 42 10.73 12.56 4.63
CA LEU A 42 10.78 13.71 3.74
C LEU A 42 10.97 13.26 2.28
N GLY A 43 11.85 12.28 2.06
CA GLY A 43 12.06 11.63 0.77
C GLY A 43 10.95 10.66 0.34
N ALA A 44 10.03 10.27 1.22
CA ALA A 44 8.81 9.51 0.92
C ALA A 44 7.60 10.44 0.69
N THR A 45 7.69 11.70 1.15
CA THR A 45 6.69 12.75 0.95
C THR A 45 7.09 13.79 -0.12
N ASP A 46 8.32 13.73 -0.66
CA ASP A 46 8.77 14.54 -1.81
C ASP A 46 8.01 14.11 -3.07
N GLU A 47 7.71 15.04 -3.97
CA GLU A 47 6.98 14.77 -5.22
C GLU A 47 7.69 13.77 -6.14
N ARG A 48 9.00 13.54 -5.93
CA ARG A 48 9.85 12.59 -6.67
C ARG A 48 10.03 11.27 -5.93
N ALA A 49 9.41 11.09 -4.77
CA ALA A 49 9.48 9.88 -3.97
C ALA A 49 8.87 8.68 -4.70
N PRO A 50 9.49 7.48 -4.69
CA PRO A 50 8.85 6.27 -5.19
C PRO A 50 7.65 5.93 -4.30
N ALA A 51 6.44 6.14 -4.81
CA ALA A 51 5.15 5.94 -4.12
C ALA A 51 4.81 4.46 -3.80
N GLY A 52 5.81 3.58 -3.74
CA GLY A 52 5.66 2.13 -3.81
C GLY A 52 4.90 1.50 -2.64
N PHE A 53 4.82 2.15 -1.47
CA PHE A 53 4.21 1.56 -0.28
C PHE A 53 2.68 1.68 -0.21
N ALA A 54 2.11 2.75 -0.77
CA ALA A 54 0.69 3.07 -0.60
C ALA A 54 -0.29 2.03 -1.20
N PRO A 55 -0.01 1.37 -2.34
CA PRO A 55 -0.92 0.37 -2.92
C PRO A 55 -1.09 -0.89 -2.08
N ILE A 56 -0.08 -1.27 -1.29
CA ILE A 56 -0.12 -2.49 -0.47
C ILE A 56 -1.18 -2.40 0.61
N ALA A 57 -1.38 -1.24 1.23
CA ALA A 57 -2.35 -1.10 2.31
C ALA A 57 -3.78 -1.41 1.80
N ILE A 58 -4.09 -1.07 0.54
CA ILE A 58 -5.36 -1.44 -0.09
C ILE A 58 -5.37 -2.93 -0.47
N GLY A 59 -4.28 -3.45 -1.03
CA GLY A 59 -4.16 -4.88 -1.36
C GLY A 59 -4.28 -5.80 -0.14
N LEU A 60 -3.79 -5.38 1.03
CA LEU A 60 -3.95 -6.07 2.31
C LEU A 60 -5.34 -5.87 2.95
N GLY A 61 -6.19 -5.02 2.35
CA GLY A 61 -7.49 -4.66 2.92
C GLY A 61 -7.40 -3.79 4.17
N LEU A 62 -6.25 -3.21 4.50
CA LEU A 62 -5.97 -2.47 5.74
C LEU A 62 -6.22 -0.96 5.66
N THR A 63 -6.61 -0.44 4.49
CA THR A 63 -6.98 0.96 4.32
C THR A 63 -8.24 1.09 3.48
N LEU A 64 -8.88 2.25 3.55
CA LEU A 64 -10.11 2.50 2.80
C LEU A 64 -9.82 2.49 1.29
N ILE A 65 -10.84 2.07 0.53
CA ILE A 65 -10.78 2.08 -0.92
C ILE A 65 -10.59 3.52 -1.37
N HIS A 66 -9.62 3.72 -2.26
CA HIS A 66 -9.25 5.02 -2.81
C HIS A 66 -8.72 6.03 -1.79
N ALA A 67 -8.21 5.59 -0.64
CA ALA A 67 -7.44 6.44 0.28
C ALA A 67 -5.97 6.58 -0.15
N ALA A 68 -5.38 5.49 -0.65
CA ALA A 68 -4.01 5.51 -1.15
C ALA A 68 -3.85 6.49 -2.31
N LEU A 69 -2.69 7.13 -2.38
CA LEU A 69 -2.31 8.10 -3.42
C LEU A 69 -3.10 9.43 -3.36
N ALA A 70 -3.94 9.65 -2.34
CA ALA A 70 -4.67 10.89 -2.18
C ALA A 70 -3.69 12.08 -2.04
N PRO A 71 -3.86 13.16 -2.83
CA PRO A 71 -2.97 14.31 -2.80
C PRO A 71 -2.98 14.97 -1.41
N SER A 72 -1.78 15.21 -0.85
CA SER A 72 -1.60 15.86 0.45
C SER A 72 -2.20 17.27 0.48
N GLY A 73 -2.67 17.68 1.65
CA GLY A 73 -3.24 19.03 1.85
C GLY A 73 -4.63 19.25 1.24
N GLN A 74 -5.22 18.23 0.61
CA GLN A 74 -6.55 18.32 0.03
C GLN A 74 -7.65 17.93 1.03
N PRO A 75 -8.88 18.47 0.92
CA PRO A 75 -10.01 18.17 1.81
C PRO A 75 -10.34 16.68 1.95
N ILE A 76 -9.93 15.88 0.96
CA ILE A 76 -10.08 14.44 0.94
C ILE A 76 -9.43 13.73 2.14
N TRP A 77 -8.36 14.28 2.70
CA TRP A 77 -7.72 13.71 3.89
C TRP A 77 -8.61 13.78 5.12
N LEU A 78 -9.35 14.89 5.29
CA LEU A 78 -10.33 15.02 6.36
C LEU A 78 -11.52 14.07 6.16
N GLU A 79 -11.93 13.84 4.91
CA GLU A 79 -12.94 12.83 4.58
C GLU A 79 -12.44 11.42 4.93
N MET A 80 -11.23 11.05 4.48
CA MET A 80 -10.63 9.74 4.75
C MET A 80 -10.40 9.51 6.25
N ALA A 81 -9.98 10.51 7.01
CA ALA A 81 -9.82 10.40 8.45
C ALA A 81 -11.14 10.07 9.15
N ARG A 82 -12.22 10.82 8.85
CA ARG A 82 -13.56 10.55 9.43
C ARG A 82 -14.07 9.18 9.05
N ARG A 83 -13.94 8.79 7.77
CA ARG A 83 -14.37 7.47 7.29
C ARG A 83 -13.55 6.34 7.91
N SER A 84 -12.27 6.57 8.18
CA SER A 84 -11.40 5.56 8.82
C SER A 84 -11.79 5.35 10.28
N ALA A 85 -12.12 6.43 11.01
CA ALA A 85 -12.67 6.34 12.36
C ALA A 85 -14.00 5.59 12.38
N GLN A 86 -14.90 5.86 11.42
CA GLN A 86 -16.16 5.13 11.31
C GLN A 86 -15.94 3.64 10.99
N ALA A 87 -15.02 3.33 10.07
CA ALA A 87 -14.68 1.95 9.74
C ALA A 87 -14.13 1.20 10.96
N LEU A 88 -13.25 1.84 11.74
CA LEU A 88 -12.73 1.26 12.97
C LEU A 88 -13.83 0.99 14.00
N ALA A 89 -14.73 1.95 14.24
CA ALA A 89 -15.87 1.76 15.15
C ALA A 89 -16.81 0.62 14.69
N ASN A 90 -17.00 0.47 13.38
CA ASN A 90 -17.79 -0.62 12.81
C ASN A 90 -17.11 -1.98 13.01
N LEU A 91 -15.79 -2.07 12.82
CA LEU A 91 -15.02 -3.28 13.06
C LEU A 91 -15.05 -3.67 14.54
N GLU A 92 -14.86 -2.70 15.44
CA GLU A 92 -14.95 -2.91 16.89
C GLU A 92 -16.34 -3.44 17.28
N SER A 93 -17.40 -2.78 16.79
CA SER A 93 -18.78 -3.21 17.05
C SER A 93 -19.09 -4.61 16.52
N ALA A 94 -18.43 -5.01 15.42
CA ALA A 94 -18.56 -6.34 14.82
C ALA A 94 -17.59 -7.37 15.41
N GLY A 95 -16.78 -7.01 16.41
CA GLY A 95 -15.77 -7.89 17.03
C GLY A 95 -14.69 -8.35 16.05
N ARG A 96 -14.41 -7.56 15.00
CA ARG A 96 -13.42 -7.88 13.96
C ARG A 96 -12.05 -7.35 14.33
N THR A 97 -11.04 -8.17 14.07
CA THR A 97 -9.65 -7.93 14.46
C THR A 97 -8.71 -8.11 13.27
N MET A 98 -7.44 -7.77 13.46
CA MET A 98 -6.44 -7.85 12.39
C MET A 98 -6.34 -9.23 11.71
N PRO A 99 -6.37 -10.37 12.42
CA PRO A 99 -6.36 -11.70 11.79
C PRO A 99 -7.55 -11.99 10.87
N ASP A 100 -8.69 -11.32 11.06
CA ASP A 100 -9.85 -11.46 10.17
C ASP A 100 -9.59 -10.82 8.79
N ILE A 101 -8.75 -9.79 8.74
CA ILE A 101 -8.47 -8.98 7.54
C ILE A 101 -7.14 -9.41 6.91
N LEU A 102 -6.06 -9.42 7.71
CA LEU A 102 -4.71 -9.77 7.27
C LEU A 102 -4.56 -11.29 7.19
N THR A 103 -5.01 -11.85 6.08
CA THR A 103 -5.00 -13.28 5.77
C THR A 103 -4.00 -13.62 4.66
N LYS A 104 -3.84 -14.92 4.37
CA LYS A 104 -3.08 -15.39 3.19
C LYS A 104 -3.61 -14.78 1.88
N ASP A 105 -4.92 -14.55 1.80
CA ASP A 105 -5.59 -14.04 0.60
C ASP A 105 -5.35 -12.54 0.46
N ALA A 106 -5.36 -11.80 1.58
CA ALA A 106 -4.95 -10.40 1.62
C ALA A 106 -3.47 -10.22 1.25
N LEU A 107 -2.58 -11.09 1.74
CA LEU A 107 -1.17 -11.09 1.33
C LEU A 107 -1.01 -11.35 -0.18
N HIS A 108 -1.71 -12.34 -0.74
CA HIS A 108 -1.70 -12.60 -2.17
C HIS A 108 -2.18 -11.37 -2.96
N ASN A 109 -3.29 -10.76 -2.56
CA ASN A 109 -3.82 -9.55 -3.19
C ASN A 109 -2.83 -8.39 -3.15
N ALA A 110 -2.12 -8.20 -2.04
CA ALA A 110 -1.09 -7.19 -1.91
C ALA A 110 0.08 -7.42 -2.86
N MET A 111 0.55 -8.66 -2.99
CA MET A 111 1.63 -9.01 -3.92
C MET A 111 1.22 -8.81 -5.38
N VAL A 112 0.02 -9.24 -5.77
CA VAL A 112 -0.53 -9.04 -7.13
C VAL A 112 -0.69 -7.54 -7.43
N THR A 113 -1.31 -6.80 -6.52
CA THR A 113 -1.49 -5.35 -6.69
C THR A 113 -0.15 -4.63 -6.81
N HIS A 114 0.84 -5.01 -5.99
CA HIS A 114 2.18 -4.48 -6.07
C HIS A 114 2.85 -4.73 -7.44
N ALA A 115 2.78 -5.96 -7.95
CA ALA A 115 3.34 -6.32 -9.25
C ALA A 115 2.70 -5.50 -10.39
N ALA A 116 1.37 -5.28 -10.32
CA ALA A 116 0.65 -4.48 -11.31
C ALA A 116 1.08 -3.01 -11.34
N PHE A 117 1.49 -2.45 -10.20
CA PHE A 117 2.01 -1.09 -10.11
C PHE A 117 3.49 -0.96 -10.53
N GLY A 118 4.24 -2.08 -10.61
CA GLY A 118 5.69 -2.03 -10.73
C GLY A 118 6.35 -1.37 -9.51
N GLY A 119 5.84 -1.67 -8.30
CA GLY A 119 6.26 -0.98 -7.09
C GLY A 119 7.73 -1.21 -6.68
N SER A 120 8.17 -0.49 -5.65
CA SER A 120 9.55 -0.55 -5.15
C SER A 120 9.97 -1.96 -4.68
N THR A 121 11.21 -2.35 -5.00
CA THR A 121 11.84 -3.60 -4.57
C THR A 121 11.89 -3.77 -3.05
N ASN A 122 11.80 -2.69 -2.27
CA ASN A 122 11.74 -2.74 -0.81
C ASN A 122 10.59 -3.61 -0.29
N LEU A 123 9.52 -3.80 -1.07
CA LEU A 123 8.37 -4.60 -0.67
C LEU A 123 8.62 -6.11 -0.69
N LEU A 124 9.71 -6.55 -1.32
CA LEU A 124 10.26 -7.89 -1.14
C LEU A 124 10.71 -8.15 0.30
N LEU A 125 11.00 -7.09 1.08
CA LEU A 125 11.36 -7.20 2.50
C LEU A 125 10.14 -7.02 3.42
N HIS A 126 9.30 -6.01 3.13
CA HIS A 126 8.20 -5.66 4.02
C HIS A 126 7.06 -6.68 4.04
N ILE A 127 6.67 -7.25 2.90
CA ILE A 127 5.59 -8.25 2.86
C ILE A 127 5.97 -9.50 3.68
N PRO A 128 7.18 -10.10 3.56
CA PRO A 128 7.60 -11.17 4.46
C PRO A 128 7.64 -10.77 5.94
N ALA A 129 8.04 -9.54 6.27
CA ALA A 129 8.05 -9.07 7.65
C ALA A 129 6.63 -8.94 8.22
N ILE A 130 5.69 -8.38 7.45
CA ILE A 130 4.27 -8.28 7.81
C ILE A 130 3.67 -9.68 7.98
N ALA A 131 3.94 -10.59 7.04
CA ALA A 131 3.49 -11.97 7.12
C ALA A 131 4.01 -12.66 8.38
N HIS A 132 5.29 -12.48 8.72
CA HIS A 132 5.88 -13.01 9.94
C HIS A 132 5.20 -12.48 11.20
N ALA A 133 5.01 -11.16 11.30
CA ALA A 133 4.35 -10.51 12.43
C ALA A 133 2.89 -10.98 12.59
N ALA A 134 2.22 -11.30 11.49
CA ALA A 134 0.86 -11.84 11.47
C ALA A 134 0.78 -13.37 11.69
N GLY A 135 1.91 -14.06 11.88
CA GLY A 135 1.94 -15.52 12.01
C GLY A 135 1.61 -16.28 10.71
N LEU A 136 1.71 -15.61 9.56
CA LEU A 136 1.45 -16.18 8.24
C LEU A 136 2.74 -16.71 7.60
N ARG A 137 2.58 -17.58 6.59
CA ARG A 137 3.71 -18.03 5.77
C ARG A 137 4.33 -16.81 5.07
N ARG A 138 5.62 -16.60 5.28
CA ARG A 138 6.40 -15.57 4.58
C ARG A 138 6.50 -15.94 3.09
N PRO A 139 6.18 -15.02 2.17
CA PRO A 139 6.41 -15.27 0.75
C PRO A 139 7.90 -15.46 0.46
N GLU A 140 8.19 -16.40 -0.42
CA GLU A 140 9.54 -16.70 -0.87
C GLU A 140 9.80 -16.08 -2.24
N VAL A 141 11.07 -16.11 -2.68
CA VAL A 141 11.45 -15.63 -4.03
C VAL A 141 10.65 -16.32 -5.13
N ALA A 142 10.35 -17.62 -4.96
CA ALA A 142 9.54 -18.37 -5.92
C ALA A 142 8.11 -17.85 -6.02
N ASP A 143 7.51 -17.39 -4.91
CA ASP A 143 6.17 -16.80 -4.91
C ASP A 143 6.14 -15.48 -5.69
N TRP A 144 7.13 -14.62 -5.46
CA TRP A 144 7.30 -13.37 -6.20
C TRP A 144 7.51 -13.61 -7.69
N ALA A 145 8.38 -14.56 -8.04
CA ALA A 145 8.64 -14.90 -9.44
C ALA A 145 7.37 -15.41 -10.14
N ARG A 146 6.54 -16.21 -9.44
CA ARG A 146 5.25 -16.68 -9.97
C ARG A 146 4.28 -15.51 -10.18
N ILE A 147 4.15 -14.62 -9.20
CA ILE A 147 3.23 -13.47 -9.29
C ILE A 147 3.66 -12.49 -10.36
N ASN A 148 4.94 -12.12 -10.42
CA ASN A 148 5.44 -11.18 -11.43
C ASN A 148 5.30 -11.72 -12.87
N ARG A 149 5.36 -13.04 -13.08
CA ARG A 149 5.09 -13.65 -14.39
C ARG A 149 3.61 -13.63 -14.77
N ALA A 150 2.72 -13.74 -13.78
CA ALA A 150 1.28 -13.81 -14.02
C ALA A 150 0.63 -12.42 -14.11
N THR A 151 1.22 -11.42 -13.48
CA THR A 151 0.63 -10.09 -13.34
C THR A 151 1.28 -9.09 -14.28
N PRO A 152 0.56 -8.56 -15.28
CA PRO A 152 1.08 -7.48 -16.12
C PRO A 152 1.20 -6.19 -15.31
N ARG A 153 2.18 -5.35 -15.65
CA ARG A 153 2.29 -4.00 -15.12
C ARG A 153 1.27 -3.09 -15.82
N LEU A 154 0.33 -2.53 -15.06
CA LEU A 154 -0.82 -1.78 -15.57
C LEU A 154 -0.70 -0.27 -15.37
N VAL A 155 0.25 0.19 -14.55
CA VAL A 155 0.35 1.60 -14.17
C VAL A 155 1.56 2.26 -14.82
N ASP A 156 1.31 3.39 -15.47
CA ASP A 156 2.32 4.33 -15.93
C ASP A 156 2.46 5.46 -14.89
N VAL A 157 3.54 5.42 -14.11
CA VAL A 157 3.79 6.39 -13.04
C VAL A 157 5.28 6.45 -12.73
N LEU A 158 5.80 7.67 -12.54
CA LEU A 158 7.20 7.87 -12.18
C LEU A 158 7.63 6.97 -11.01
N PRO A 159 8.80 6.31 -11.09
CA PRO A 159 9.81 6.42 -12.17
C PRO A 159 9.56 5.51 -13.39
N ASN A 160 8.50 4.69 -13.38
CA ASN A 160 8.24 3.71 -14.43
C ASN A 160 7.38 4.31 -15.55
N GLY A 161 7.86 4.23 -16.79
CA GLY A 161 7.14 4.74 -17.98
C GLY A 161 5.98 3.85 -18.46
N PRO A 162 5.46 4.04 -19.68
CA PRO A 162 6.15 4.67 -20.82
C PRO A 162 6.27 6.20 -20.80
N VAL A 163 5.28 6.93 -20.27
CA VAL A 163 5.22 8.40 -20.26
C VAL A 163 5.76 8.98 -18.95
N GLY A 164 5.55 8.31 -17.82
CA GLY A 164 5.98 8.76 -16.50
C GLY A 164 5.03 9.79 -15.90
N HIS A 165 3.78 9.39 -15.61
CA HIS A 165 2.83 10.30 -14.97
C HIS A 165 3.17 10.52 -13.48
N PRO A 166 2.88 11.71 -12.90
CA PRO A 166 2.94 11.90 -11.46
C PRO A 166 1.82 11.14 -10.74
N THR A 167 2.07 10.76 -9.48
CA THR A 167 1.16 9.97 -8.64
C THR A 167 -0.27 10.53 -8.57
N VAL A 168 -0.42 11.86 -8.60
CA VAL A 168 -1.74 12.50 -8.59
C VAL A 168 -2.60 12.10 -9.78
N ARG A 169 -2.01 11.88 -10.96
CA ARG A 169 -2.75 11.41 -12.13
C ARG A 169 -3.21 9.98 -11.99
N VAL A 170 -2.42 9.13 -11.34
CA VAL A 170 -2.84 7.75 -10.98
C VAL A 170 -4.03 7.81 -10.04
N PHE A 171 -3.98 8.67 -9.01
CA PHE A 171 -5.10 8.87 -8.09
C PHE A 171 -6.37 9.31 -8.82
N MET A 172 -6.25 10.27 -9.74
CA MET A 172 -7.35 10.82 -10.55
C MET A 172 -7.91 9.80 -11.56
N ALA A 173 -7.05 8.99 -12.18
CA ALA A 173 -7.44 7.91 -13.09
C ALA A 173 -8.24 6.79 -12.41
N GLY A 174 -8.24 6.79 -11.07
CA GLY A 174 -9.03 5.91 -10.22
C GLY A 174 -8.21 5.20 -9.14
N GLY A 175 -6.88 5.38 -9.16
CA GLY A 175 -5.96 4.87 -8.15
C GLY A 175 -5.90 3.35 -8.09
N VAL A 176 -5.54 2.84 -6.91
CA VAL A 176 -5.43 1.40 -6.66
C VAL A 176 -6.70 0.60 -6.97
N PRO A 177 -7.92 1.02 -6.59
CA PRO A 177 -9.09 0.20 -6.88
C PRO A 177 -9.38 0.06 -8.38
N GLU A 178 -8.98 1.02 -9.21
CA GLU A 178 -9.08 0.90 -10.67
C GLU A 178 -8.17 -0.20 -11.22
N VAL A 179 -6.91 -0.24 -10.75
CA VAL A 179 -5.98 -1.34 -11.08
C VAL A 179 -6.56 -2.68 -10.63
N MET A 180 -7.17 -2.72 -9.46
CA MET A 180 -7.79 -3.93 -8.92
C MET A 180 -9.02 -4.38 -9.74
N LEU A 181 -9.74 -3.50 -10.44
CA LEU A 181 -10.78 -3.92 -11.40
C LEU A 181 -10.19 -4.72 -12.55
N HIS A 182 -9.06 -4.28 -13.12
CA HIS A 182 -8.36 -5.03 -14.17
C HIS A 182 -7.85 -6.38 -13.64
N LEU A 183 -7.26 -6.39 -12.44
CA LEU A 183 -6.76 -7.63 -11.82
C LEU A 183 -7.89 -8.61 -11.46
N ARG A 184 -9.06 -8.12 -11.05
CA ARG A 184 -10.28 -8.91 -10.87
C ARG A 184 -10.69 -9.56 -12.20
N ASN A 185 -10.70 -8.78 -13.29
CA ASN A 185 -11.10 -9.28 -14.61
C ASN A 185 -10.09 -10.30 -15.18
N LEU A 186 -8.85 -10.31 -14.68
CA LEU A 186 -7.83 -11.30 -14.98
C LEU A 186 -7.85 -12.53 -14.03
N ASP A 187 -8.80 -12.59 -13.10
CA ASP A 187 -8.90 -13.63 -12.07
C ASP A 187 -7.64 -13.76 -11.17
N LEU A 188 -6.95 -12.64 -10.94
CA LEU A 188 -5.72 -12.61 -10.14
C LEU A 188 -5.97 -12.28 -8.67
N LEU A 189 -7.16 -11.77 -8.31
CA LEU A 189 -7.50 -11.34 -6.95
C LEU A 189 -8.36 -12.37 -6.21
N ARG A 190 -8.13 -12.49 -4.90
CA ARG A 190 -8.98 -13.19 -3.94
C ARG A 190 -10.07 -12.23 -3.46
N LEU A 191 -11.24 -12.30 -4.09
CA LEU A 191 -12.31 -11.32 -3.90
C LEU A 191 -13.05 -11.46 -2.57
N ASP A 192 -13.02 -12.64 -1.96
CA ASP A 192 -13.67 -12.90 -0.67
C ASP A 192 -12.87 -12.38 0.53
N ALA A 193 -11.64 -11.90 0.31
CA ALA A 193 -10.81 -11.33 1.37
C ALA A 193 -11.51 -10.15 2.04
N LEU A 194 -11.65 -10.21 3.37
CA LEU A 194 -12.26 -9.14 4.16
C LEU A 194 -11.39 -7.88 4.11
N THR A 195 -12.03 -6.72 4.15
CA THR A 195 -11.36 -5.40 4.20
C THR A 195 -11.75 -4.64 5.47
N VAL A 196 -11.07 -3.53 5.75
CA VAL A 196 -11.41 -2.61 6.86
C VAL A 196 -12.81 -2.01 6.75
N HIS A 197 -13.49 -2.10 5.60
CA HIS A 197 -14.90 -1.73 5.50
C HIS A 197 -15.84 -2.75 6.16
N GLY A 198 -15.30 -3.87 6.66
CA GLY A 198 -16.09 -5.00 7.15
C GLY A 198 -16.77 -5.80 6.04
N ARG A 199 -16.32 -5.61 4.79
CA ARG A 199 -16.91 -6.17 3.56
C ARG A 199 -15.85 -6.86 2.69
N PRO A 200 -16.19 -7.91 1.92
CA PRO A 200 -15.28 -8.53 0.97
C PRO A 200 -14.75 -7.55 -0.08
N LEU A 201 -13.51 -7.77 -0.53
CA LEU A 201 -12.86 -6.94 -1.54
C LEU A 201 -13.69 -6.87 -2.84
N GLY A 202 -14.24 -7.98 -3.30
CA GLY A 202 -15.05 -8.02 -4.54
C GLY A 202 -16.22 -7.03 -4.49
N GLU A 203 -16.94 -7.01 -3.38
CA GLU A 203 -18.06 -6.10 -3.16
C GLU A 203 -17.61 -4.63 -3.13
N MET A 204 -16.46 -4.37 -2.50
CA MET A 204 -15.87 -3.03 -2.48
C MET A 204 -15.47 -2.54 -3.89
N LEU A 205 -14.97 -3.44 -4.73
CA LEU A 205 -14.64 -3.15 -6.12
C LEU A 205 -15.88 -2.90 -6.97
N GLU A 206 -16.96 -3.65 -6.77
CA GLU A 206 -18.25 -3.38 -7.44
C GLU A 206 -18.83 -2.01 -7.08
N ILE A 207 -18.71 -1.61 -5.82
CA ILE A 207 -19.13 -0.27 -5.36
C ILE A 207 -18.27 0.80 -6.02
N TRP A 208 -16.95 0.60 -6.07
CA TRP A 208 -16.02 1.52 -6.71
C TRP A 208 -16.34 1.74 -8.19
N GLU A 209 -16.53 0.64 -8.92
CA GLU A 209 -16.82 0.61 -10.36
C GLU A 209 -18.05 1.46 -10.72
N LYS A 210 -19.08 1.41 -9.87
CA LYS A 210 -20.34 2.15 -10.03
C LYS A 210 -20.31 3.55 -9.41
N SER A 211 -19.23 3.95 -8.76
CA SER A 211 -19.20 5.17 -7.95
C SER A 211 -19.12 6.46 -8.78
N GLU A 212 -19.85 7.49 -8.34
CA GLU A 212 -19.76 8.84 -8.91
C GLU A 212 -18.40 9.51 -8.63
N ARG A 213 -17.69 9.07 -7.59
CA ARG A 213 -16.33 9.54 -7.33
C ARG A 213 -15.37 9.08 -8.43
N ARG A 214 -15.42 7.81 -8.83
CA ARG A 214 -14.64 7.27 -9.95
C ARG A 214 -14.88 8.07 -11.23
N LYS A 215 -16.15 8.24 -11.61
CA LYS A 215 -16.53 8.97 -12.83
C LYS A 215 -15.99 10.40 -12.85
N ARG A 216 -16.28 11.17 -11.79
CA ARG A 216 -15.89 12.59 -11.72
C ARG A 216 -14.39 12.83 -11.74
N LEU A 217 -13.60 11.97 -11.10
CA LEU A 217 -12.14 12.16 -11.07
C LEU A 217 -11.50 11.81 -12.42
N ARG A 218 -11.98 10.74 -13.06
CA ARG A 218 -11.56 10.36 -14.41
C ARG A 218 -11.95 11.43 -15.44
N GLU A 219 -13.17 11.94 -15.36
CA GLU A 219 -13.62 13.04 -16.22
C GLU A 219 -12.80 14.31 -15.98
N ARG A 220 -12.51 14.67 -14.73
CA ARG A 220 -11.68 15.83 -14.40
C ARG A 220 -10.27 15.69 -14.97
N LEU A 221 -9.64 14.51 -14.86
CA LEU A 221 -8.33 14.27 -15.44
C LEU A 221 -8.32 14.55 -16.95
N PHE A 222 -9.36 14.12 -17.66
CA PHE A 222 -9.48 14.39 -19.08
C PHE A 222 -9.74 15.87 -19.38
N GLN A 223 -10.66 16.52 -18.67
CA GLN A 223 -11.06 17.90 -18.95
C GLN A 223 -10.01 18.94 -18.55
N GLU A 224 -9.32 18.74 -17.43
CA GLU A 224 -8.35 19.72 -16.90
C GLU A 224 -6.92 19.46 -17.43
N ASP A 225 -6.50 18.19 -17.54
CA ASP A 225 -5.13 17.85 -17.96
C ASP A 225 -5.04 17.38 -19.42
N GLY A 226 -6.16 17.11 -20.09
CA GLY A 226 -6.17 16.55 -21.45
C GLY A 226 -5.66 15.12 -21.54
N ILE A 227 -5.65 14.38 -20.42
CA ILE A 227 -5.08 13.03 -20.32
C ILE A 227 -6.19 12.00 -20.23
N ASP A 228 -6.13 10.98 -21.09
CA ASP A 228 -7.00 9.82 -20.95
C ASP A 228 -6.62 9.03 -19.68
N PRO A 229 -7.54 8.82 -18.73
CA PRO A 229 -7.30 7.97 -17.58
C PRO A 229 -6.75 6.57 -17.92
N ASP A 230 -7.12 6.02 -19.08
CA ASP A 230 -6.69 4.68 -19.51
C ASP A 230 -5.26 4.67 -20.08
N ASP A 231 -4.66 5.83 -20.35
CA ASP A 231 -3.22 5.96 -20.62
C ASP A 231 -2.40 5.88 -19.32
N VAL A 232 -3.00 6.25 -18.18
CA VAL A 232 -2.33 6.20 -16.86
C VAL A 232 -2.49 4.83 -16.20
N ILE A 233 -3.71 4.27 -16.24
CA ILE A 233 -4.04 2.93 -15.76
C ILE A 233 -4.50 2.11 -16.96
N MET A 234 -3.56 1.38 -17.55
CA MET A 234 -3.73 0.70 -18.82
C MET A 234 -4.55 -0.59 -18.68
N ALA A 235 -5.42 -0.83 -19.66
CA ALA A 235 -6.04 -2.13 -19.83
C ALA A 235 -4.97 -3.22 -20.10
N PRO A 236 -5.15 -4.47 -19.63
CA PRO A 236 -4.15 -5.54 -19.78
C PRO A 236 -3.68 -5.78 -21.22
N ALA A 237 -4.58 -5.65 -22.20
CA ALA A 237 -4.25 -5.83 -23.63
C ALA A 237 -3.30 -4.75 -24.18
N VAL A 238 -3.32 -3.55 -23.60
CA VAL A 238 -2.43 -2.43 -23.96
C VAL A 238 -1.09 -2.61 -23.24
N ALA A 239 -1.14 -2.91 -21.94
CA ALA A 239 0.06 -3.18 -21.13
C ALA A 239 0.95 -4.29 -21.71
N ALA A 240 0.35 -5.37 -22.21
CA ALA A 240 1.08 -6.48 -22.82
C ALA A 240 1.85 -6.10 -24.10
N ARG A 241 1.52 -4.97 -24.75
CA ARG A 241 2.22 -4.47 -25.94
C ARG A 241 3.36 -3.51 -25.59
N ALA A 242 3.38 -2.99 -24.37
CA ALA A 242 4.35 -1.99 -23.89
C ALA A 242 5.47 -2.59 -23.01
N ALA A 243 5.39 -3.89 -22.69
CA ALA A 243 6.37 -4.66 -21.93
C ALA A 243 7.30 -5.45 -22.87
#